data_AF-A0AB35FXN2-F1
#
_entry.id   AF-A0AB35FXN2-F1
#
_cell.length_a   1.000
_cell.length_b   1.000
_cell.length_c   1.000
_cell.angle_alpha   90.00
_cell.angle_beta   90.00
_cell.angle_gamma   90.00
#
_symmetry.space_group_name_H-M   'P 1'
#
loop_
_entity.id
_entity.type
_entity.pdbx_description
1 polymer ?
#
loop_
_entity_poly.entity_id
_entity_poly.type
_entity_poly.pdbx_seq_one_letter_code
_entity_poly.pdbx_strand_id
1 'polypeptide(L)'
;MSPKIETLLNAVNEIYPGKVMTRVSGEKTDELHIDRVSQEILGDRLLIELAEGTQSDFLFGNELLKMLLTLNGVIPQIFFALTFQDDTLDQQLIQIATRMHRTIVHTITYRELKKQGVLTTETAVSYLAGVQSELTVENGELDDESLWRLLTLLDALVFADASGADFSELADMYPLAYTAATKLVSPILTADLKQSRHIRRQTTQLFASVDNTLTEWGKPTVNAKEYVTVTSVLSQRQLELPVSQVFTIFHSEMTDFQTKKTAYVGLNQVDSQNSFVITKPDNQDSADFFKALYKMKVGDLFKQLALPYINRK
;
A
#
# COMPACT_ATOMS: atom_id res chain seq x y z
N MET A 1 -9.83 -18.46 17.40
CA MET A 1 -9.83 -18.41 15.93
C MET A 1 -10.95 -19.29 15.42
N SER A 2 -11.78 -18.83 14.48
CA SER A 2 -12.81 -19.69 13.88
C SER A 2 -12.26 -20.64 12.81
N PRO A 3 -13.00 -21.71 12.45
CA PRO A 3 -12.58 -22.66 11.41
C PRO A 3 -12.31 -22.03 10.04
N LYS A 4 -12.97 -20.91 9.71
CA LYS A 4 -12.74 -20.18 8.45
C LYS A 4 -11.34 -19.57 8.40
N ILE A 5 -10.91 -18.97 9.51
CA ILE A 5 -9.58 -18.35 9.61
C ILE A 5 -8.50 -19.43 9.70
N GLU A 6 -8.76 -20.56 10.36
CA GLU A 6 -7.85 -21.72 10.33
C GLU A 6 -7.66 -22.26 8.91
N THR A 7 -8.73 -22.36 8.13
CA THR A 7 -8.66 -22.77 6.72
C THR A 7 -7.80 -21.80 5.91
N LEU A 8 -7.98 -20.50 6.13
CA LEU A 8 -7.19 -19.46 5.46
C LEU A 8 -5.71 -19.50 5.86
N LEU A 9 -5.42 -19.71 7.15
CA LEU A 9 -4.06 -19.88 7.66
C LEU A 9 -3.38 -21.12 7.05
N ASN A 10 -4.12 -22.22 6.89
CA ASN A 10 -3.61 -23.41 6.23
C ASN A 10 -3.29 -23.14 4.76
N ALA A 11 -4.18 -22.46 4.02
CA ALA A 11 -3.93 -22.08 2.63
C ALA A 11 -2.70 -21.17 2.47
N VAL A 12 -2.46 -20.26 3.42
CA VAL A 12 -1.23 -19.45 3.45
C VAL A 12 -0.01 -20.34 3.67
N ASN A 13 -0.08 -21.26 4.64
CA ASN A 13 1.01 -22.18 4.97
C ASN A 13 1.35 -23.18 3.86
N GLU A 14 0.42 -23.46 2.93
CA GLU A 14 0.69 -24.30 1.76
C GLU A 14 1.61 -23.62 0.73
N ILE A 15 1.61 -22.28 0.68
CA ILE A 15 2.33 -21.49 -0.33
C ILE A 15 3.55 -20.77 0.29
N TYR A 16 3.46 -20.39 1.57
CA TYR A 16 4.55 -19.72 2.27
C TYR A 16 5.74 -20.69 2.45
N PRO A 17 6.99 -20.31 2.12
CA PRO A 17 8.15 -21.21 2.21
C PRO A 17 8.47 -21.74 3.62
N GLY A 18 7.90 -21.12 4.64
CA GLY A 18 8.10 -21.44 6.04
C GLY A 18 6.79 -21.71 6.77
N LYS A 19 6.66 -21.27 8.03
CA LYS A 19 5.41 -21.41 8.79
C LYS A 19 4.86 -20.08 9.31
N VAL A 20 3.63 -19.77 8.94
CA VAL A 20 2.85 -18.66 9.49
C VAL A 20 2.13 -19.10 10.75
N MET A 21 2.23 -18.28 11.79
CA MET A 21 1.63 -18.45 13.10
C MET A 21 0.88 -17.18 13.50
N THR A 22 -0.10 -17.31 14.39
CA THR A 22 -0.94 -16.20 14.83
C THR A 22 -1.01 -16.12 16.35
N ARG A 23 -0.95 -14.91 16.91
CA ARG A 23 -1.09 -14.66 18.36
C ARG A 23 -1.96 -13.43 18.62
N VAL A 24 -2.74 -13.48 19.69
CA VAL A 24 -3.41 -12.31 20.27
C VAL A 24 -2.76 -12.06 21.62
N SER A 25 -2.31 -10.83 21.87
CA SER A 25 -1.50 -10.52 23.06
C SER A 25 -2.21 -9.65 24.10
N GLY A 26 -3.25 -8.94 23.72
CA GLY A 26 -4.04 -8.10 24.63
C GLY A 26 -5.51 -8.48 24.69
N GLU A 27 -6.20 -7.83 25.62
CA GLU A 27 -7.62 -7.99 25.87
C GLU A 27 -8.48 -7.33 24.76
N LYS A 28 -9.79 -7.51 24.86
CA LYS A 28 -10.75 -6.83 23.98
C LYS A 28 -11.04 -5.42 24.52
N THR A 29 -11.14 -4.47 23.61
CA THR A 29 -11.37 -3.03 23.85
C THR A 29 -12.69 -2.53 23.26
N ASP A 30 -13.45 -3.40 22.57
CA ASP A 30 -14.64 -3.10 21.76
C ASP A 30 -14.41 -2.17 20.55
N GLU A 31 -13.23 -1.53 20.47
CA GLU A 31 -12.71 -0.77 19.34
C GLU A 31 -11.84 -1.66 18.44
N LEU A 32 -12.04 -1.56 17.11
CA LEU A 32 -11.25 -2.26 16.11
C LEU A 32 -10.28 -1.28 15.45
N HIS A 33 -8.99 -1.51 15.67
CA HIS A 33 -7.90 -0.75 15.06
C HIS A 33 -7.17 -1.59 14.01
N ILE A 34 -7.38 -1.28 12.73
CA ILE A 34 -6.84 -2.06 11.60
C ILE A 34 -5.31 -2.09 11.55
N ASP A 35 -4.65 -1.08 12.12
CA ASP A 35 -3.20 -0.92 12.06
C ASP A 35 -2.49 -1.47 13.32
N ARG A 36 -3.23 -1.99 14.32
CA ARG A 36 -2.67 -2.64 15.53
C ARG A 36 -2.31 -4.12 15.32
N VAL A 37 -1.67 -4.41 14.20
CA VAL A 37 -1.20 -5.74 13.82
C VAL A 37 0.28 -5.70 13.47
N SER A 38 1.08 -6.54 14.11
CA SER A 38 2.51 -6.69 13.83
C SER A 38 2.81 -8.00 13.11
N GLN A 39 3.87 -7.99 12.31
CA GLN A 39 4.42 -9.17 11.67
C GLN A 39 5.90 -9.29 12.04
N GLU A 40 6.31 -10.44 12.57
CA GLU A 40 7.69 -10.71 12.97
C GLU A 40 8.20 -11.97 12.28
N ILE A 41 9.39 -11.89 11.67
CA ILE A 41 10.06 -13.05 11.07
C ILE A 41 11.00 -13.66 12.09
N LEU A 42 10.75 -14.92 12.43
CA LEU A 42 11.49 -15.72 13.41
C LEU A 42 12.10 -16.94 12.71
N GLY A 43 13.23 -16.73 12.05
CA GLY A 43 13.88 -17.76 11.22
C GLY A 43 13.03 -18.07 9.98
N ASP A 44 12.56 -19.31 9.87
CA ASP A 44 11.61 -19.75 8.83
C ASP A 44 10.15 -19.49 9.20
N ARG A 45 9.87 -18.86 10.34
CA ARG A 45 8.50 -18.61 10.79
C ARG A 45 8.13 -17.15 10.62
N LEU A 46 6.86 -16.89 10.38
CA LEU A 46 6.27 -15.57 10.41
C LEU A 46 5.17 -15.55 11.48
N LEU A 47 5.29 -14.70 12.48
CA LEU A 47 4.29 -14.48 13.50
C LEU A 47 3.45 -13.25 13.12
N ILE A 48 2.14 -13.44 12.99
CA ILE A 48 1.16 -12.35 12.94
C ILE A 48 0.62 -12.17 14.36
N GLU A 49 0.80 -10.99 14.92
CA GLU A 49 0.39 -10.69 16.28
C GLU A 49 -0.59 -9.52 16.33
N LEU A 50 -1.73 -9.73 16.97
CA LEU A 50 -2.71 -8.69 17.26
C LEU A 50 -2.44 -8.14 18.66
N ALA A 51 -2.33 -6.82 18.76
CA ALA A 51 -2.16 -6.16 20.05
C ALA A 51 -3.39 -6.35 20.96
N GLU A 52 -4.57 -6.53 20.38
CA GLU A 52 -5.87 -6.63 21.07
C GLU A 52 -6.76 -7.70 20.45
N GLY A 53 -7.72 -8.20 21.23
CA GLY A 53 -8.59 -9.31 20.83
C GLY A 53 -9.87 -8.94 20.09
N THR A 54 -10.18 -7.64 19.98
CA THR A 54 -11.42 -7.14 19.36
C THR A 54 -11.47 -7.57 17.90
N GLN A 55 -12.54 -8.28 17.50
CA GLN A 55 -12.75 -8.74 16.12
C GLN A 55 -11.51 -9.48 15.53
N SER A 56 -10.79 -10.25 16.35
CA SER A 56 -9.54 -10.92 15.98
C SER A 56 -9.62 -11.79 14.72
N ASP A 57 -10.74 -12.49 14.49
CA ASP A 57 -10.94 -13.27 13.27
C ASP A 57 -10.96 -12.39 12.01
N PHE A 58 -11.55 -11.20 12.07
CA PHE A 58 -11.51 -10.24 10.97
C PHE A 58 -10.08 -9.74 10.72
N LEU A 59 -9.36 -9.38 11.77
CA LEU A 59 -7.99 -8.87 11.64
C LEU A 59 -7.02 -9.93 11.08
N PHE A 60 -7.05 -11.15 11.63
CA PHE A 60 -6.28 -12.26 11.07
C PHE A 60 -6.70 -12.59 9.64
N GLY A 61 -8.02 -12.62 9.37
CA GLY A 61 -8.54 -12.84 8.02
C GLY A 61 -8.00 -11.81 7.04
N ASN A 62 -7.97 -10.53 7.42
CA ASN A 62 -7.45 -9.44 6.61
C ASN A 62 -5.96 -9.63 6.30
N GLU A 63 -5.13 -9.88 7.32
CA GLU A 63 -3.69 -10.10 7.11
C GLU A 63 -3.39 -11.35 6.27
N LEU A 64 -4.06 -12.47 6.55
CA LEU A 64 -3.84 -13.71 5.82
C LEU A 64 -4.28 -13.60 4.35
N LEU A 65 -5.38 -12.88 4.07
CA LEU A 65 -5.77 -12.58 2.69
C LEU A 65 -4.74 -11.70 1.98
N LYS A 66 -4.22 -10.66 2.65
CA LYS A 66 -3.12 -9.84 2.11
C LYS A 66 -1.91 -10.70 1.76
N MET A 67 -1.52 -11.62 2.64
CA MET A 67 -0.43 -12.56 2.38
C MET A 67 -0.72 -13.45 1.18
N LEU A 68 -1.90 -14.07 1.09
CA LEU A 68 -2.26 -14.90 -0.07
C LEU A 68 -2.19 -14.13 -1.38
N LEU A 69 -2.72 -12.91 -1.42
CA LEU A 69 -2.73 -12.10 -2.61
C LEU A 69 -1.30 -11.68 -3.02
N THR A 70 -0.43 -11.42 -2.05
CA THR A 70 0.99 -11.11 -2.28
C THR A 70 1.76 -12.35 -2.76
N LEU A 71 1.63 -13.50 -2.10
CA LEU A 71 2.34 -14.74 -2.45
C LEU A 71 1.94 -15.29 -3.82
N ASN A 72 0.70 -15.06 -4.23
CA ASN A 72 0.22 -15.42 -5.57
C ASN A 72 0.58 -14.37 -6.66
N GLY A 73 1.34 -13.33 -6.31
CA GLY A 73 1.76 -12.29 -7.26
C GLY A 73 0.61 -11.46 -7.81
N VAL A 74 -0.49 -11.33 -7.06
CA VAL A 74 -1.66 -10.55 -7.50
C VAL A 74 -1.47 -9.07 -7.18
N ILE A 75 -0.95 -8.75 -6.00
CA ILE A 75 -0.84 -7.37 -5.50
C ILE A 75 0.53 -6.79 -5.86
N PRO A 76 0.59 -5.70 -6.65
CA PRO A 76 1.81 -4.94 -6.81
C PRO A 76 2.27 -4.43 -5.45
N GLN A 77 3.44 -4.88 -4.99
CA GLN A 77 4.03 -4.44 -3.72
C GLN A 77 4.68 -3.07 -3.86
N ILE A 78 4.81 -2.36 -2.74
CA ILE A 78 5.56 -1.12 -2.65
C ILE A 78 6.88 -1.35 -1.91
N PHE A 79 7.91 -0.60 -2.31
CA PHE A 79 9.25 -0.63 -1.72
C PHE A 79 9.77 0.80 -1.54
N PHE A 80 10.65 0.97 -0.57
CA PHE A 80 11.26 2.25 -0.24
C PHE A 80 12.77 2.13 -0.40
N ALA A 81 13.26 2.58 -1.54
CA ALA A 81 14.68 2.54 -1.90
C ALA A 81 15.32 3.95 -1.94
N LEU A 82 14.55 4.97 -1.58
CA LEU A 82 15.00 6.36 -1.48
C LEU A 82 14.95 6.83 -0.03
N THR A 83 15.76 7.83 0.29
CA THR A 83 15.83 8.44 1.62
C THR A 83 16.10 9.93 1.50
N PHE A 84 15.46 10.71 2.38
CA PHE A 84 15.82 12.11 2.61
C PHE A 84 17.01 12.27 3.56
N GLN A 85 17.56 11.16 4.06
CA GLN A 85 18.54 11.12 5.15
C GLN A 85 18.00 11.75 6.45
N ASP A 86 16.68 11.73 6.58
CA ASP A 86 15.94 12.09 7.78
C ASP A 86 15.03 10.89 8.12
N ASP A 87 15.45 10.10 9.10
CA ASP A 87 14.76 8.88 9.50
C ASP A 87 13.32 9.14 9.95
N THR A 88 13.03 10.31 10.53
CA THR A 88 11.68 10.64 11.00
C THR A 88 10.78 10.94 9.81
N LEU A 89 11.25 11.78 8.89
CA LEU A 89 10.53 12.08 7.66
C LEU A 89 10.31 10.82 6.81
N ASP A 90 11.35 10.01 6.64
CA ASP A 90 11.25 8.76 5.89
C ASP A 90 10.22 7.81 6.51
N GLN A 91 10.23 7.63 7.83
CA GLN A 91 9.23 6.80 8.51
C GLN A 91 7.81 7.32 8.34
N GLN A 92 7.61 8.64 8.39
CA GLN A 92 6.29 9.25 8.16
C GLN A 92 5.81 9.01 6.72
N LEU A 93 6.66 9.24 5.72
CA LEU A 93 6.31 9.01 4.32
C LEU A 93 6.05 7.54 4.02
N ILE A 94 6.82 6.63 4.62
CA ILE A 94 6.61 5.18 4.54
C ILE A 94 5.23 4.81 5.08
N GLN A 95 4.85 5.33 6.25
CA GLN A 95 3.55 5.05 6.86
C GLN A 95 2.40 5.58 6.00
N ILE A 96 2.50 6.81 5.52
CA ILE A 96 1.50 7.45 4.65
C ILE A 96 1.32 6.64 3.35
N ALA A 97 2.42 6.31 2.66
CA ALA A 97 2.39 5.53 1.43
C ALA A 97 1.85 4.11 1.64
N THR A 98 2.24 3.46 2.74
CA THR A 98 1.74 2.14 3.11
C THR A 98 0.24 2.16 3.36
N ARG A 99 -0.27 3.18 4.04
CA ARG A 99 -1.71 3.32 4.31
C ARG A 99 -2.51 3.52 3.03
N MET A 100 -2.05 4.42 2.14
CA MET A 100 -2.65 4.59 0.81
C MET A 100 -2.67 3.28 0.01
N HIS A 101 -1.57 2.52 0.00
CA HIS A 101 -1.53 1.22 -0.68
C HIS A 101 -2.49 0.21 -0.05
N ARG A 102 -2.52 0.13 1.28
CA ARG A 102 -3.41 -0.75 2.04
C ARG A 102 -4.87 -0.49 1.73
N THR A 103 -5.32 0.75 1.59
CA THR A 103 -6.71 1.05 1.22
C THR A 103 -7.16 0.38 -0.08
N ILE A 104 -6.27 0.32 -1.09
CA ILE A 104 -6.56 -0.39 -2.34
C ILE A 104 -6.68 -1.89 -2.09
N VAL A 105 -5.78 -2.46 -1.28
CA VAL A 105 -5.78 -3.89 -0.95
C VAL A 105 -7.00 -4.26 -0.08
N HIS A 106 -7.37 -3.41 0.87
CA HIS A 106 -8.52 -3.55 1.75
C HIS A 106 -9.84 -3.58 0.97
N THR A 107 -9.92 -2.87 -0.15
CA THR A 107 -11.07 -2.96 -1.06
C THR A 107 -11.30 -4.40 -1.56
N ILE A 108 -10.24 -5.19 -1.69
CA ILE A 108 -10.32 -6.59 -2.09
C ILE A 108 -10.61 -7.48 -0.87
N THR A 109 -9.84 -7.32 0.20
CA THR A 109 -9.92 -8.21 1.37
C THR A 109 -11.23 -8.03 2.13
N TYR A 110 -11.76 -6.82 2.31
CA TYR A 110 -13.03 -6.60 3.00
C TYR A 110 -14.21 -7.22 2.24
N ARG A 111 -14.23 -7.10 0.92
CA ARG A 111 -15.25 -7.77 0.07
C ARG A 111 -15.16 -9.28 0.18
N GLU A 112 -13.96 -9.83 0.29
CA GLU A 112 -13.76 -11.27 0.46
C GLU A 112 -14.18 -11.75 1.86
N LEU A 113 -13.81 -11.02 2.92
CA LEU A 113 -14.24 -11.31 4.29
C LEU A 113 -15.76 -11.20 4.44
N LYS A 114 -16.41 -10.26 3.74
CA LYS A 114 -17.87 -10.17 3.69
C LYS A 114 -18.50 -11.41 3.06
N LYS A 115 -17.99 -11.88 1.90
CA LYS A 115 -18.48 -13.11 1.26
C LYS A 115 -18.31 -14.33 2.15
N GLN A 116 -17.23 -14.38 2.92
CA GLN A 116 -16.96 -15.46 3.87
C GLN A 116 -17.77 -15.30 5.16
N GLY A 117 -18.54 -14.21 5.35
CA GLY A 117 -19.32 -13.95 6.55
C GLY A 117 -18.46 -13.70 7.79
N VAL A 118 -17.21 -13.25 7.61
CA VAL A 118 -16.31 -12.82 8.69
C VAL A 118 -16.55 -11.34 9.02
N LEU A 119 -16.90 -10.53 8.00
CA LEU A 119 -17.31 -9.14 8.20
C LEU A 119 -18.79 -9.10 8.61
N THR A 120 -19.06 -8.90 9.91
CA THR A 120 -20.41 -8.85 10.50
C THR A 120 -20.83 -7.43 10.91
N THR A 121 -22.06 -7.27 11.41
CA THR A 121 -22.54 -6.01 11.97
C THR A 121 -21.71 -5.60 13.19
N GLU A 122 -21.35 -6.54 14.06
CA GLU A 122 -20.50 -6.30 15.22
C GLU A 122 -19.10 -5.83 14.80
N THR A 123 -18.55 -6.40 13.72
CA THR A 123 -17.29 -5.91 13.14
C THR A 123 -17.42 -4.45 12.71
N ALA A 124 -18.53 -4.08 12.06
CA ALA A 124 -18.74 -2.71 11.61
C ALA A 124 -18.91 -1.71 12.77
N VAL A 125 -19.61 -2.10 13.84
CA VAL A 125 -19.74 -1.28 15.05
C VAL A 125 -18.38 -1.05 15.70
N SER A 126 -17.59 -2.10 15.92
CA SER A 126 -16.24 -1.96 16.49
C SER A 126 -15.30 -1.15 15.58
N TYR A 127 -15.43 -1.29 14.26
CA TYR A 127 -14.63 -0.52 13.29
C TYR A 127 -14.92 0.97 13.41
N LEU A 128 -16.20 1.36 13.40
CA LEU A 128 -16.60 2.76 13.53
C LEU A 128 -16.14 3.36 14.85
N ALA A 129 -16.27 2.61 15.95
CA ALA A 129 -15.76 3.02 17.26
C ALA A 129 -14.24 3.25 17.24
N GLY A 130 -13.48 2.37 16.58
CA GLY A 130 -12.02 2.54 16.42
C GLY A 130 -11.64 3.77 15.57
N VAL A 131 -12.40 4.06 14.52
CA VAL A 131 -12.20 5.30 13.72
C VAL A 131 -12.46 6.54 14.58
N GLN A 132 -13.54 6.54 15.35
CA GLN A 132 -13.93 7.67 16.20
C GLN A 132 -12.96 7.90 17.37
N SER A 133 -12.37 6.82 17.91
CA SER A 133 -11.41 6.95 19.01
C SER A 133 -10.01 7.39 18.55
N GLU A 134 -9.65 7.13 17.28
CA GLU A 134 -8.37 7.55 16.70
C GLU A 134 -8.33 9.01 16.24
N LEU A 135 -9.48 9.62 15.94
CA LEU A 135 -9.54 10.90 15.26
C LEU A 135 -10.20 11.99 16.10
N THR A 136 -9.55 13.14 16.19
CA THR A 136 -10.20 14.33 16.77
C THR A 136 -11.18 14.94 15.78
N VAL A 137 -12.35 15.38 16.25
CA VAL A 137 -13.40 16.01 15.41
C VAL A 137 -12.88 17.29 14.76
N GLU A 138 -13.24 17.52 13.51
CA GLU A 138 -12.82 18.74 12.81
C GLU A 138 -13.52 19.97 13.37
N ASN A 139 -12.79 21.08 13.45
CA ASN A 139 -13.31 22.39 13.84
C ASN A 139 -13.71 23.26 12.63
N GLY A 140 -13.63 22.71 11.41
CA GLY A 140 -13.88 23.43 10.16
C GLY A 140 -12.63 24.06 9.52
N GLU A 141 -11.44 23.90 10.11
CA GLU A 141 -10.18 24.40 9.57
C GLU A 141 -9.19 23.25 9.31
N LEU A 142 -8.23 23.49 8.42
CA LEU A 142 -7.12 22.56 8.16
C LEU A 142 -6.06 22.70 9.25
N ASP A 143 -5.65 21.57 9.80
CA ASP A 143 -4.67 21.43 10.88
C ASP A 143 -3.64 20.33 10.54
N ASP A 144 -2.86 19.90 11.53
CA ASP A 144 -1.82 18.89 11.35
C ASP A 144 -2.38 17.46 11.29
N GLU A 145 -3.61 17.24 11.78
CA GLU A 145 -4.27 15.93 11.72
C GLU A 145 -5.08 15.74 10.43
N SER A 146 -5.26 16.79 9.62
CA SER A 146 -6.10 16.76 8.41
C SER A 146 -5.71 15.65 7.41
N LEU A 147 -4.41 15.39 7.21
CA LEU A 147 -3.96 14.25 6.39
C LEU A 147 -4.28 12.91 7.06
N TRP A 148 -4.11 12.80 8.37
CA TRP A 148 -4.42 11.57 9.10
C TRP A 148 -5.91 11.23 9.03
N ARG A 149 -6.79 12.23 9.24
CA ARG A 149 -8.24 12.08 9.04
C ARG A 149 -8.56 11.63 7.61
N LEU A 150 -7.96 12.25 6.59
CA LEU A 150 -8.15 11.85 5.19
C LEU A 150 -7.83 10.37 4.96
N LEU A 151 -6.66 9.92 5.42
CA LEU A 151 -6.21 8.54 5.22
C LEU A 151 -7.05 7.53 6.01
N THR A 152 -7.45 7.85 7.23
CA THR A 152 -8.35 6.99 8.03
C THR A 152 -9.73 6.90 7.36
N LEU A 153 -10.30 8.02 6.92
CA LEU A 153 -11.63 8.04 6.28
C LEU A 153 -11.64 7.37 4.90
N LEU A 154 -10.54 7.43 4.16
CA LEU A 154 -10.37 6.66 2.93
C LEU A 154 -10.62 5.16 3.18
N ASP A 155 -9.96 4.59 4.19
CA ASP A 155 -10.12 3.18 4.54
C ASP A 155 -11.51 2.89 5.13
N ALA A 156 -12.02 3.78 5.98
CA ALA A 156 -13.36 3.66 6.56
C ALA A 156 -14.47 3.63 5.49
N LEU A 157 -14.36 4.44 4.44
CA LEU A 157 -15.32 4.42 3.33
C LEU A 157 -15.22 3.14 2.49
N VAL A 158 -14.01 2.59 2.30
CA VAL A 158 -13.83 1.27 1.68
C VAL A 158 -14.47 0.16 2.54
N PHE A 159 -14.29 0.24 3.86
CA PHE A 159 -14.93 -0.68 4.80
C PHE A 159 -16.47 -0.55 4.75
N ALA A 160 -17.01 0.66 4.77
CA ALA A 160 -18.45 0.92 4.70
C ALA A 160 -19.06 0.32 3.42
N ASP A 161 -18.45 0.55 2.25
CA ASP A 161 -18.87 -0.05 0.96
C ASP A 161 -18.93 -1.59 1.03
N ALA A 162 -17.87 -2.22 1.53
CA ALA A 162 -17.78 -3.67 1.59
C ALA A 162 -18.73 -4.29 2.64
N SER A 163 -18.94 -3.60 3.76
CA SER A 163 -19.75 -4.09 4.87
C SER A 163 -21.24 -3.87 4.67
N GLY A 164 -21.61 -2.81 3.94
CA GLY A 164 -22.96 -2.27 3.85
C GLY A 164 -23.36 -1.44 5.08
N ALA A 165 -22.40 -1.05 5.92
CA ALA A 165 -22.65 -0.24 7.11
C ALA A 165 -22.86 1.24 6.74
N ASP A 166 -23.70 1.92 7.50
CA ASP A 166 -23.92 3.34 7.38
C ASP A 166 -22.97 4.11 8.30
N PHE A 167 -21.97 4.76 7.72
CA PHE A 167 -21.00 5.62 8.40
C PHE A 167 -21.24 7.11 8.08
N SER A 168 -22.48 7.51 7.80
CA SER A 168 -22.84 8.89 7.45
C SER A 168 -22.47 9.91 8.52
N GLU A 169 -22.43 9.53 9.80
CA GLU A 169 -22.01 10.41 10.90
C GLU A 169 -20.57 10.94 10.75
N LEU A 170 -19.71 10.23 10.01
CA LEU A 170 -18.34 10.70 9.72
C LEU A 170 -18.34 11.99 8.88
N ALA A 171 -19.40 12.25 8.12
CA ALA A 171 -19.54 13.48 7.33
C ALA A 171 -19.76 14.71 8.23
N ASP A 172 -20.47 14.53 9.36
CA ASP A 172 -20.72 15.60 10.32
C ASP A 172 -19.50 15.83 11.23
N MET A 173 -18.80 14.74 11.61
CA MET A 173 -17.61 14.82 12.46
C MET A 173 -16.36 15.32 11.73
N TYR A 174 -16.22 15.00 10.45
CA TYR A 174 -15.01 15.26 9.67
C TYR A 174 -15.32 15.81 8.26
N PRO A 175 -16.08 16.91 8.12
CA PRO A 175 -16.61 17.37 6.84
C PRO A 175 -15.57 17.60 5.74
N LEU A 176 -14.39 18.18 6.06
CA LEU A 176 -13.33 18.44 5.08
C LEU A 176 -12.68 17.14 4.62
N ALA A 177 -12.20 16.31 5.55
CA ALA A 177 -11.55 15.05 5.23
C ALA A 177 -12.54 14.06 4.59
N TYR A 178 -13.79 14.00 5.04
CA TYR A 178 -14.83 13.13 4.47
C TYR A 178 -15.15 13.52 3.02
N THR A 179 -15.28 14.81 2.73
CA THR A 179 -15.52 15.31 1.36
C THR A 179 -14.38 14.90 0.44
N ALA A 180 -13.12 15.09 0.88
CA ALA A 180 -11.95 14.68 0.12
C ALA A 180 -11.88 13.15 -0.03
N ALA A 181 -12.03 12.39 1.05
CA ALA A 181 -12.00 10.92 1.04
C ALA A 181 -13.06 10.34 0.09
N THR A 182 -14.27 10.89 0.08
CA THR A 182 -15.35 10.46 -0.82
C THR A 182 -14.97 10.65 -2.30
N LYS A 183 -14.38 11.80 -2.65
CA LYS A 183 -13.89 12.07 -4.02
C LYS A 183 -12.79 11.08 -4.41
N LEU A 184 -11.88 10.77 -3.49
CA LEU A 184 -10.74 9.90 -3.75
C LEU A 184 -11.10 8.41 -3.82
N VAL A 185 -12.07 7.94 -3.00
CA VAL A 185 -12.45 6.53 -2.92
C VAL A 185 -13.39 6.10 -4.04
N SER A 186 -14.24 6.99 -4.55
CA SER A 186 -15.22 6.72 -5.61
C SER A 186 -14.68 5.93 -6.83
N PRO A 187 -13.55 6.33 -7.47
CA PRO A 187 -12.97 5.55 -8.56
C PRO A 187 -12.45 4.17 -8.12
N ILE A 188 -12.00 4.02 -6.87
CA ILE A 188 -11.50 2.74 -6.33
C ILE A 188 -12.66 1.77 -6.14
N LEU A 189 -13.78 2.23 -5.57
CA LEU A 189 -14.94 1.38 -5.30
C LEU A 189 -15.56 0.81 -6.58
N THR A 190 -15.53 1.58 -7.66
CA THR A 190 -16.06 1.20 -8.97
C THR A 190 -15.08 0.40 -9.84
N ALA A 191 -13.81 0.28 -9.44
CA ALA A 191 -12.79 -0.40 -10.21
C ALA A 191 -12.88 -1.94 -10.13
N ASP A 192 -12.62 -2.61 -11.26
CA ASP A 192 -12.42 -4.06 -11.29
C ASP A 192 -11.00 -4.43 -10.82
N LEU A 193 -10.87 -4.71 -9.51
CA LEU A 193 -9.59 -5.05 -8.86
C LEU A 193 -9.19 -6.53 -8.98
N LYS A 194 -9.74 -7.28 -9.94
CA LYS A 194 -9.35 -8.70 -10.18
C LYS A 194 -7.97 -8.86 -10.81
N GLN A 195 -7.45 -7.82 -11.46
CA GLN A 195 -6.20 -7.88 -12.21
C GLN A 195 -5.15 -6.94 -11.63
N SER A 196 -3.91 -7.41 -11.49
CA SER A 196 -2.78 -6.65 -10.93
C SER A 196 -2.57 -5.29 -11.58
N ARG A 197 -2.82 -5.17 -12.90
CA ARG A 197 -2.72 -3.90 -13.63
C ARG A 197 -3.73 -2.85 -13.16
N HIS A 198 -4.95 -3.28 -12.81
CA HIS A 198 -5.98 -2.37 -12.32
C HIS A 198 -5.69 -1.96 -10.88
N ILE A 199 -5.22 -2.90 -10.07
CA ILE A 199 -4.75 -2.63 -8.69
C ILE A 199 -3.62 -1.59 -8.74
N ARG A 200 -2.57 -1.83 -9.55
CA ARG A 200 -1.46 -0.89 -9.73
C ARG A 200 -1.96 0.48 -10.16
N ARG A 201 -2.86 0.54 -11.15
CA ARG A 201 -3.44 1.79 -11.63
C ARG A 201 -4.12 2.55 -10.49
N GLN A 202 -4.98 1.89 -9.71
CA GLN A 202 -5.66 2.54 -8.57
C GLN A 202 -4.67 3.02 -7.51
N THR A 203 -3.62 2.26 -7.19
CA THR A 203 -2.54 2.70 -6.30
C THR A 203 -1.88 4.00 -6.81
N THR A 204 -1.43 4.02 -8.06
CA THR A 204 -0.75 5.20 -8.63
C THR A 204 -1.68 6.43 -8.77
N GLN A 205 -2.96 6.20 -9.00
CA GLN A 205 -3.98 7.26 -9.08
C GLN A 205 -4.28 7.82 -7.69
N LEU A 206 -4.37 6.98 -6.66
CA LEU A 206 -4.57 7.43 -5.29
C LEU A 206 -3.39 8.29 -4.81
N PHE A 207 -2.15 7.85 -5.07
CA PHE A 207 -0.94 8.64 -4.76
C PHE A 207 -1.01 10.04 -5.37
N ALA A 208 -1.30 10.14 -6.68
CA ALA A 208 -1.42 11.43 -7.36
C ALA A 208 -2.54 12.29 -6.78
N SER A 209 -3.67 11.65 -6.43
CA SER A 209 -4.87 12.38 -6.04
C SER A 209 -4.79 12.88 -4.59
N VAL A 210 -4.10 12.17 -3.71
CA VAL A 210 -3.75 12.66 -2.36
C VAL A 210 -2.81 13.86 -2.46
N ASP A 211 -1.77 13.82 -3.32
CA ASP A 211 -0.88 14.97 -3.52
C ASP A 211 -1.64 16.20 -4.07
N ASN A 212 -2.60 15.98 -4.99
CA ASN A 212 -3.47 17.05 -5.47
C ASN A 212 -4.32 17.64 -4.34
N THR A 213 -4.92 16.80 -3.49
CA THR A 213 -5.69 17.26 -2.32
C THR A 213 -4.82 18.05 -1.35
N LEU A 214 -3.60 17.59 -1.05
CA LEU A 214 -2.67 18.33 -0.18
C LEU A 214 -2.28 19.67 -0.78
N THR A 215 -2.08 19.73 -2.09
CA THR A 215 -1.82 21.00 -2.81
C THR A 215 -3.02 21.95 -2.70
N GLU A 216 -4.24 21.47 -2.92
CA GLU A 216 -5.48 22.24 -2.74
C GLU A 216 -5.63 22.76 -1.30
N TRP A 217 -5.16 21.99 -0.32
CA TRP A 217 -5.12 22.34 1.10
C TRP A 217 -3.94 23.25 1.49
N GLY A 218 -3.04 23.58 0.56
CA GLY A 218 -1.84 24.36 0.85
C GLY A 218 -0.85 23.63 1.77
N LYS A 219 -0.90 22.30 1.82
CA LYS A 219 -0.03 21.44 2.62
C LYS A 219 1.09 20.84 1.76
N PRO A 220 2.25 20.48 2.35
CA PRO A 220 3.29 19.75 1.64
C PRO A 220 2.78 18.43 1.06
N THR A 221 3.22 18.08 -0.14
CA THR A 221 2.88 16.83 -0.80
C THR A 221 3.75 15.67 -0.29
N VAL A 222 3.26 14.44 -0.47
CA VAL A 222 4.00 13.21 -0.17
C VAL A 222 4.99 12.89 -1.30
N ASN A 223 4.66 13.29 -2.54
CA ASN A 223 5.42 12.96 -3.75
C ASN A 223 5.63 11.45 -3.93
N ALA A 224 4.60 10.67 -3.59
CA ALA A 224 4.65 9.21 -3.57
C ALA A 224 4.92 8.60 -4.96
N LYS A 225 4.68 9.35 -6.04
CA LYS A 225 5.05 8.94 -7.40
C LYS A 225 6.54 8.75 -7.60
N GLU A 226 7.37 9.55 -6.94
CA GLU A 226 8.83 9.44 -7.02
C GLU A 226 9.39 8.66 -5.83
N TYR A 227 8.92 8.95 -4.62
CA TYR A 227 9.44 8.32 -3.40
C TYR A 227 9.20 6.81 -3.34
N VAL A 228 8.01 6.36 -3.76
CA VAL A 228 7.58 4.97 -3.58
C VAL A 228 7.85 4.15 -4.84
N THR A 229 8.66 3.11 -4.72
CA THR A 229 8.85 2.14 -5.81
C THR A 229 7.66 1.17 -5.83
N VAL A 230 6.92 1.11 -6.93
CA VAL A 230 5.78 0.18 -7.09
C VAL A 230 6.13 -0.93 -8.05
N THR A 231 5.92 -2.18 -7.63
CA THR A 231 6.13 -3.38 -8.45
C THR A 231 5.51 -3.22 -9.83
N SER A 232 6.30 -3.47 -10.87
CA SER A 232 5.83 -3.33 -12.25
C SER A 232 4.95 -4.50 -12.67
N VAL A 233 3.89 -4.22 -13.44
CA VAL A 233 3.06 -5.23 -14.10
C VAL A 233 3.40 -5.21 -15.59
N LEU A 234 4.19 -6.17 -16.05
CA LEU A 234 4.83 -6.16 -17.36
C LEU A 234 4.38 -7.36 -18.20
N SER A 235 4.11 -7.13 -19.47
CA SER A 235 3.92 -8.22 -20.45
C SER A 235 5.26 -8.79 -20.92
N GLN A 236 5.24 -10.01 -21.46
CA GLN A 236 6.43 -10.61 -22.07
C GLN A 236 7.06 -9.71 -23.14
N ARG A 237 6.22 -9.02 -23.95
CA ARG A 237 6.71 -8.06 -24.94
C ARG A 237 7.50 -6.93 -24.26
N GLN A 238 6.98 -6.34 -23.18
CA GLN A 238 7.66 -5.24 -22.48
C GLN A 238 8.99 -5.67 -21.87
N LEU A 239 9.11 -6.91 -21.39
CA LEU A 239 10.38 -7.45 -20.88
C LEU A 239 11.48 -7.50 -21.96
N GLU A 240 11.09 -7.70 -23.22
CA GLU A 240 12.02 -7.74 -24.36
C GLU A 240 12.35 -6.36 -24.94
N LEU A 241 11.60 -5.31 -24.57
CA LEU A 241 11.85 -3.95 -25.08
C LEU A 241 13.07 -3.32 -24.38
N PRO A 242 13.75 -2.38 -25.05
CA PRO A 242 14.74 -1.53 -24.40
C PRO A 242 14.11 -0.72 -23.25
N VAL A 243 14.87 -0.48 -22.18
CA VAL A 243 14.46 0.35 -21.03
C VAL A 243 13.91 1.70 -21.48
N SER A 244 14.56 2.35 -22.46
CA SER A 244 14.13 3.63 -23.05
C SER A 244 12.72 3.65 -23.67
N GLN A 245 12.13 2.50 -23.96
CA GLN A 245 10.76 2.41 -24.51
C GLN A 245 9.69 2.18 -23.43
N VAL A 246 10.09 1.89 -22.19
CA VAL A 246 9.16 1.56 -21.10
C VAL A 246 9.32 2.52 -19.93
N PHE A 247 10.54 3.00 -19.69
CA PHE A 247 10.89 3.85 -18.56
C PHE A 247 11.66 5.09 -19.00
N THR A 248 11.48 6.17 -18.25
CA THR A 248 12.30 7.38 -18.30
C THR A 248 13.16 7.39 -17.05
N ILE A 249 14.46 7.66 -17.19
CA ILE A 249 15.36 7.76 -16.04
C ILE A 249 15.38 9.22 -15.57
N PHE A 250 15.00 9.43 -14.33
CA PHE A 250 14.95 10.72 -13.66
C PHE A 250 16.04 10.82 -12.59
N HIS A 251 16.66 11.99 -12.44
CA HIS A 251 17.62 12.26 -11.37
C HIS A 251 16.84 12.62 -10.10
N SER A 252 16.97 11.83 -9.06
CA SER A 252 16.26 12.05 -7.80
C SER A 252 17.02 13.04 -6.92
N GLU A 253 16.28 13.99 -6.33
CA GLU A 253 16.81 14.87 -5.26
C GLU A 253 17.07 14.09 -3.95
N MET A 254 16.40 12.94 -3.78
CA MET A 254 16.65 11.97 -2.70
C MET A 254 17.84 11.05 -3.04
N THR A 255 18.46 10.45 -2.03
CA THR A 255 19.55 9.47 -2.22
C THR A 255 19.07 8.04 -2.12
N ASP A 256 19.87 7.11 -2.65
CA ASP A 256 19.61 5.67 -2.53
C ASP A 256 19.72 5.25 -1.06
N PHE A 257 18.70 4.56 -0.55
CA PHE A 257 18.64 4.16 0.84
C PHE A 257 19.78 3.21 1.24
N GLN A 258 20.18 2.30 0.35
CA GLN A 258 21.22 1.31 0.63
C GLN A 258 22.62 1.91 0.46
N THR A 259 22.88 2.59 -0.64
CA THR A 259 24.23 3.07 -0.97
C THR A 259 24.52 4.47 -0.44
N LYS A 260 23.49 5.23 -0.03
CA LYS A 260 23.56 6.64 0.39
C LYS A 260 24.17 7.57 -0.66
N LYS A 261 24.04 7.21 -1.95
CA LYS A 261 24.57 7.97 -3.10
C LYS A 261 23.43 8.55 -3.92
N THR A 262 23.78 9.38 -4.90
CA THR A 262 22.84 9.88 -5.91
C THR A 262 22.01 8.74 -6.49
N ALA A 263 20.69 8.87 -6.36
CA ALA A 263 19.74 7.95 -6.92
C ALA A 263 19.21 8.44 -8.26
N TYR A 264 18.91 7.49 -9.13
CA TYR A 264 18.13 7.71 -10.33
C TYR A 264 16.91 6.80 -10.30
N VAL A 265 15.77 7.36 -10.68
CA VAL A 265 14.48 6.69 -10.62
C VAL A 265 14.04 6.30 -12.03
N GLY A 266 13.64 5.04 -12.19
CA GLY A 266 12.98 4.56 -13.39
C GLY A 266 11.48 4.86 -13.33
N LEU A 267 11.04 5.95 -13.94
CA LEU A 267 9.63 6.32 -14.03
C LEU A 267 8.98 5.59 -15.20
N ASN A 268 7.87 4.88 -14.94
CA ASN A 268 7.11 4.25 -16.01
C ASN A 268 6.54 5.32 -16.96
N GLN A 269 6.72 5.18 -18.26
CA GLN A 269 6.28 6.21 -19.22
C GLN A 269 4.76 6.39 -19.30
N VAL A 270 3.97 5.43 -18.82
CA VAL A 270 2.50 5.50 -18.87
C VAL A 270 1.90 6.33 -17.73
N ASP A 271 2.46 6.22 -16.52
CA ASP A 271 1.89 6.84 -15.31
C ASP A 271 2.87 7.65 -14.48
N SER A 272 4.13 7.72 -14.91
CA SER A 272 5.23 8.38 -14.22
C SER A 272 5.43 7.90 -12.78
N GLN A 273 5.09 6.65 -12.48
CA GLN A 273 5.38 6.05 -11.17
C GLN A 273 6.79 5.45 -11.16
N ASN A 274 7.53 5.72 -10.08
CA ASN A 274 8.77 5.04 -9.75
C ASN A 274 8.57 3.52 -9.73
N SER A 275 9.31 2.84 -10.60
CA SER A 275 9.27 1.39 -10.78
C SER A 275 10.58 0.71 -10.37
N PHE A 276 11.66 1.48 -10.22
CA PHE A 276 12.95 1.03 -9.72
C PHE A 276 13.86 2.21 -9.38
N VAL A 277 14.82 1.97 -8.50
CA VAL A 277 15.90 2.91 -8.14
C VAL A 277 17.23 2.29 -8.54
N ILE A 278 18.13 3.11 -9.10
CA ILE A 278 19.49 2.72 -9.41
C ILE A 278 20.49 3.79 -8.97
N THR A 279 21.68 3.34 -8.62
CA THR A 279 22.85 4.19 -8.41
C THR A 279 23.87 3.93 -9.50
N LYS A 280 24.43 4.99 -10.07
CA LYS A 280 25.53 4.87 -11.02
C LYS A 280 26.79 4.35 -10.30
N PRO A 281 27.52 3.36 -10.83
CA PRO A 281 28.84 2.99 -10.31
C PRO A 281 29.85 4.14 -10.38
N ASP A 282 30.70 4.28 -9.36
CA ASP A 282 31.68 5.40 -9.29
C ASP A 282 32.71 5.33 -10.43
N ASN A 283 33.09 4.12 -10.81
CA ASN A 283 34.15 3.83 -11.79
C ASN A 283 33.69 3.88 -13.25
N GLN A 284 32.46 4.33 -13.52
CA GLN A 284 31.90 4.39 -14.87
C GLN A 284 31.55 5.82 -15.27
N ASP A 285 31.89 6.19 -16.51
CA ASP A 285 31.45 7.45 -17.10
C ASP A 285 29.91 7.53 -17.13
N SER A 286 29.37 8.71 -16.81
CA SER A 286 27.92 8.91 -16.72
C SER A 286 27.22 8.72 -18.06
N ALA A 287 27.77 9.25 -19.15
CA ALA A 287 27.14 9.15 -20.47
C ALA A 287 27.11 7.69 -20.94
N ASP A 288 28.20 6.96 -20.72
CA ASP A 288 28.28 5.55 -21.11
C ASP A 288 27.37 4.65 -20.26
N PHE A 289 27.28 4.92 -18.96
CA PHE A 289 26.33 4.22 -18.07
C PHE A 289 24.88 4.38 -18.56
N PHE A 290 24.42 5.61 -18.77
CA PHE A 290 23.03 5.84 -19.19
C PHE A 290 22.76 5.34 -20.61
N LYS A 291 23.71 5.48 -21.55
CA LYS A 291 23.57 4.89 -22.90
C LYS A 291 23.42 3.38 -22.85
N ALA A 292 24.18 2.70 -21.99
CA ALA A 292 24.07 1.25 -21.82
C ALA A 292 22.73 0.87 -21.16
N LEU A 293 22.36 1.56 -20.08
CA LEU A 293 21.09 1.35 -19.38
C LEU A 293 19.89 1.49 -20.31
N TYR A 294 19.81 2.56 -21.09
CA TYR A 294 18.68 2.81 -21.98
C TYR A 294 18.52 1.77 -23.11
N LYS A 295 19.62 1.11 -23.49
CA LYS A 295 19.64 0.05 -24.52
C LYS A 295 19.39 -1.33 -23.94
N MET A 296 19.57 -1.52 -22.63
CA MET A 296 19.33 -2.80 -21.94
C MET A 296 17.87 -3.22 -22.10
N LYS A 297 17.61 -4.52 -22.20
CA LYS A 297 16.24 -5.04 -22.14
C LYS A 297 15.69 -4.87 -20.72
N VAL A 298 14.40 -4.58 -20.61
CA VAL A 298 13.73 -4.46 -19.30
C VAL A 298 13.88 -5.73 -18.46
N GLY A 299 13.73 -6.91 -19.06
CA GLY A 299 13.89 -8.19 -18.35
C GLY A 299 15.29 -8.38 -17.79
N ASP A 300 16.33 -7.99 -18.54
CA ASP A 300 17.72 -8.08 -18.09
C ASP A 300 17.99 -7.11 -16.93
N LEU A 301 17.45 -5.88 -17.02
CA LEU A 301 17.56 -4.89 -15.95
C LEU A 301 16.91 -5.39 -14.65
N PHE A 302 15.68 -5.89 -14.73
CA PHE A 302 14.95 -6.38 -13.55
C PHE A 302 15.68 -7.58 -12.92
N LYS A 303 16.26 -8.46 -13.74
CA LYS A 303 17.10 -9.56 -13.24
C LYS A 303 18.37 -9.05 -12.57
N GLN A 304 19.07 -8.07 -13.17
CA GLN A 304 20.30 -7.49 -12.63
C GLN A 304 20.06 -6.82 -11.27
N LEU A 305 18.93 -6.13 -11.11
CA LEU A 305 18.57 -5.45 -9.88
C LEU A 305 17.83 -6.36 -8.87
N ALA A 306 17.65 -7.64 -9.20
CA ALA A 306 16.84 -8.58 -8.41
C ALA A 306 15.43 -8.05 -8.07
N LEU A 307 14.84 -7.29 -8.99
CA LEU A 307 13.53 -6.66 -8.78
C LEU A 307 12.39 -7.61 -9.11
N PRO A 308 11.38 -7.71 -8.22
CA PRO A 308 10.17 -8.44 -8.55
C PRO A 308 9.36 -7.68 -9.61
N TYR A 309 8.65 -8.44 -10.43
CA TYR A 309 7.61 -7.94 -11.32
C TYR A 309 6.48 -8.96 -11.42
N ILE A 310 5.30 -8.49 -11.80
CA ILE A 310 4.14 -9.34 -12.06
C ILE A 310 4.01 -9.50 -13.57
N ASN A 311 4.04 -10.74 -14.06
CA ASN A 311 3.83 -11.00 -15.48
C ASN A 311 2.35 -10.83 -15.84
N ARG A 312 2.07 -9.93 -16.78
CA ARG A 312 0.76 -9.74 -17.37
C ARG A 312 0.45 -10.90 -18.30
N LYS A 313 -0.32 -11.87 -17.79
CA LYS A 313 -0.99 -12.87 -18.62
C LYS A 313 -2.04 -12.23 -19.52
#